data_AF-A0A820DQQ7-F1
#
_entry.id   AF-A0A820DQQ7-F1
#
_cell.length_a   1.000
_cell.length_b   1.000
_cell.length_c   1.000
_cell.angle_alpha   90.00
_cell.angle_beta   90.00
_cell.angle_gamma   90.00
#
_symmetry.space_group_name_H-M   'P 1'
#
loop_
_entity.id
_entity.type
_entity.pdbx_description
1 polymer ?
#
loop_
_entity_poly.entity_id
_entity_poly.type
_entity_poly.pdbx_seq_one_letter_code
_entity_poly.pdbx_strand_id
1 'polypeptide(L)'
;MKLLILAHFCIYLIPLAVCVVEFLVGWTQIKDPIRDSCEVFYTTIYVQIFNTIFAYALPMFFNMLMIYASVHHVHLTSVLPWTQHHVSAREKYHRSLVIQFFCFYFIWGVLWSPYVIIFQVSFRQQNVMNVVTLLSLAETACDPIIVAALDVRFWHQWPKLGVHLKDTIFVNRRNRRRIQPEIVNLN
;
A
#
# COMPACT_ATOMS: atom_id res chain seq x y z
N MET A 1 -18.72 1.88 8.07
CA MET A 1 -18.10 0.57 7.79
C MET A 1 -18.48 -0.01 6.43
N LYS A 2 -19.77 -0.16 6.08
CA LYS A 2 -20.21 -0.74 4.79
C LYS A 2 -19.56 -0.07 3.56
N LEU A 3 -19.48 1.26 3.54
CA LEU A 3 -18.84 2.03 2.47
C LEU A 3 -17.33 1.75 2.35
N LEU A 4 -16.64 1.57 3.48
CA LEU A 4 -15.20 1.36 3.53
C LEU A 4 -14.83 -0.06 3.06
N ILE A 5 -15.67 -1.04 3.42
CA ILE A 5 -15.59 -2.42 2.92
C ILE A 5 -15.83 -2.43 1.40
N LEU A 6 -16.88 -1.76 0.94
CA LEU A 6 -17.17 -1.66 -0.49
C LEU A 6 -16.01 -1.02 -1.25
N ALA A 7 -15.45 0.09 -0.74
CA ALA A 7 -14.29 0.74 -1.34
C ALA A 7 -13.08 -0.21 -1.43
N HIS A 8 -12.81 -1.00 -0.39
CA HIS A 8 -11.75 -2.01 -0.44
C HIS A 8 -12.00 -3.06 -1.52
N PHE A 9 -13.22 -3.58 -1.63
CA PHE A 9 -13.56 -4.51 -2.71
C PHE A 9 -13.38 -3.88 -4.09
N CYS A 10 -13.81 -2.63 -4.28
CA CYS A 10 -13.66 -1.93 -5.54
C CYS A 10 -12.19 -1.74 -5.94
N ILE A 11 -11.30 -1.44 -5.00
CA ILE A 11 -9.86 -1.26 -5.27
C ILE A 11 -9.23 -2.54 -5.84
N TYR A 12 -9.72 -3.72 -5.49
CA TYR A 12 -9.19 -4.98 -6.03
C TYR A 12 -9.96 -5.48 -7.26
N LEU A 13 -11.29 -5.39 -7.24
CA LEU A 13 -12.13 -5.96 -8.29
C LEU A 13 -12.09 -5.14 -9.58
N ILE A 14 -12.00 -3.81 -9.48
CA ILE A 14 -11.99 -2.94 -10.69
C ILE A 14 -10.73 -3.18 -11.52
N PRO A 15 -9.50 -3.13 -10.96
CA PRO A 15 -8.29 -3.42 -11.74
C PRO A 15 -8.28 -4.83 -12.31
N LEU A 16 -8.75 -5.82 -11.53
CA LEU A 16 -8.85 -7.20 -12.00
C LEU A 16 -9.79 -7.31 -13.20
N ALA A 17 -10.98 -6.71 -13.12
CA ALA A 17 -11.94 -6.72 -14.21
C ALA A 17 -11.40 -6.04 -15.47
N VAL A 18 -10.72 -4.89 -15.31
CA VAL A 18 -10.08 -4.19 -16.43
C VAL A 18 -9.03 -5.08 -17.09
N CYS A 19 -8.11 -5.67 -16.31
CA CYS A 19 -7.09 -6.59 -16.85
C CYS A 19 -7.71 -7.76 -17.62
N VAL A 20 -8.75 -8.40 -17.07
CA VAL A 20 -9.42 -9.53 -17.73
C VAL A 20 -10.06 -9.10 -19.05
N VAL A 21 -10.75 -7.96 -19.07
CA VAL A 21 -11.37 -7.43 -20.29
C VAL A 21 -10.32 -7.10 -21.35
N GLU A 22 -9.20 -6.49 -20.97
CA GLU A 22 -8.12 -6.16 -21.91
C GLU A 22 -7.54 -7.41 -22.58
N PHE A 23 -7.37 -8.50 -21.85
CA PHE A 23 -6.93 -9.78 -22.42
C PHE A 23 -8.00 -10.40 -23.33
N LEU A 24 -9.27 -10.39 -22.92
CA LEU A 24 -10.38 -10.98 -23.71
C LEU A 24 -10.62 -10.23 -25.04
N VAL A 25 -10.47 -8.91 -25.04
CA VAL A 25 -10.62 -8.06 -26.24
C VAL A 25 -9.35 -8.05 -27.09
N GLY A 26 -8.24 -8.62 -26.60
CA GLY A 26 -6.95 -8.63 -27.29
C GLY A 26 -6.27 -7.26 -27.33
N TRP A 27 -6.59 -6.39 -26.37
CA TRP A 27 -5.90 -5.11 -26.16
C TRP A 27 -4.51 -5.30 -25.52
N THR A 28 -4.34 -6.40 -24.81
CA THR A 28 -3.07 -6.89 -24.29
C THR A 28 -2.71 -8.25 -24.89
N GLN A 29 -1.44 -8.46 -25.19
CA GLN A 29 -0.92 -9.72 -25.71
C GLN A 29 0.35 -10.08 -24.96
N ILE A 30 0.52 -11.35 -24.63
CA ILE A 30 1.80 -11.87 -24.14
C ILE A 30 2.63 -12.23 -25.36
N LYS A 31 3.80 -11.61 -25.52
CA LYS A 31 4.78 -12.04 -26.53
C LYS A 31 6.04 -12.45 -25.79
N ASP A 32 6.76 -13.41 -26.37
CA ASP A 32 8.13 -13.74 -26.00
C ASP A 32 9.07 -12.94 -26.91
N PRO A 33 9.62 -11.80 -26.47
CA PRO A 33 10.55 -11.07 -27.29
C PRO A 33 11.86 -11.86 -27.47
N ILE A 34 12.30 -12.61 -26.44
CA ILE A 34 13.48 -13.49 -26.46
C ILE A 34 13.24 -14.53 -25.36
N ARG A 35 13.24 -15.82 -25.73
CA ARG A 35 13.07 -17.11 -25.01
C ARG A 35 13.08 -17.23 -23.46
N ASP A 36 13.44 -16.21 -22.70
CA ASP A 36 13.63 -16.23 -21.24
C ASP A 36 12.69 -15.27 -20.46
N SER A 37 11.83 -14.49 -21.12
CA SER A 37 10.88 -13.59 -20.44
C SER A 37 9.55 -13.39 -21.17
N CYS A 38 8.44 -13.70 -20.49
CA CYS A 38 7.10 -13.32 -20.93
C CYS A 38 6.86 -11.83 -20.69
N GLU A 39 6.61 -11.06 -21.75
CA GLU A 39 6.31 -9.63 -21.65
C GLU A 39 4.89 -9.33 -22.14
N VAL A 40 4.21 -8.40 -21.46
CA VAL A 40 2.86 -7.94 -21.82
C VAL A 40 2.99 -6.73 -22.75
N PHE A 41 2.39 -6.83 -23.92
CA PHE A 41 2.35 -5.79 -24.94
C PHE A 41 0.94 -5.25 -25.13
N TYR A 42 0.82 -3.93 -25.15
CA TYR A 42 -0.42 -3.27 -25.57
C TYR A 42 -0.47 -3.17 -27.09
N THR A 43 -1.62 -3.51 -27.68
CA THR A 43 -1.78 -3.53 -29.14
C THR A 43 -1.93 -2.14 -29.75
N THR A 44 -2.35 -1.15 -28.97
CA THR A 44 -2.54 0.23 -29.44
C THR A 44 -2.07 1.26 -28.42
N ILE A 45 -1.68 2.45 -28.92
CA ILE A 45 -1.32 3.61 -28.10
C ILE A 45 -2.49 4.10 -27.24
N TYR A 46 -3.72 3.94 -27.72
CA TYR A 46 -4.92 4.33 -26.98
C TYR A 46 -5.07 3.56 -25.66
N VAL A 47 -4.77 2.25 -25.68
CA VAL A 47 -4.79 1.39 -24.49
C VAL A 47 -3.68 1.79 -23.51
N GLN A 48 -2.48 2.14 -24.00
CA GLN A 48 -1.39 2.65 -23.16
C GLN A 48 -1.78 3.95 -22.46
N ILE A 49 -2.40 4.90 -23.18
CA ILE A 49 -2.88 6.16 -22.60
C ILE A 49 -3.97 5.89 -21.57
N PHE A 50 -4.95 5.04 -21.90
CA PHE A 50 -6.03 4.65 -20.99
C PHE A 50 -5.47 4.09 -19.68
N ASN A 51 -4.56 3.11 -19.77
CA ASN A 51 -3.94 2.50 -18.59
C ASN A 51 -3.08 3.48 -17.81
N THR A 52 -2.35 4.37 -18.48
CA THR A 52 -1.59 5.43 -17.79
C THR A 52 -2.52 6.35 -17.00
N ILE A 53 -3.68 6.70 -17.54
CA ILE A 53 -4.65 7.57 -16.85
C ILE A 53 -5.22 6.86 -15.62
N PHE A 54 -5.72 5.63 -15.79
CA PHE A 54 -6.44 4.94 -14.71
C PHE A 54 -5.52 4.31 -13.66
N ALA A 55 -4.36 3.78 -14.06
CA ALA A 55 -3.41 3.15 -13.14
C ALA A 55 -2.50 4.16 -12.42
N TYR A 56 -2.29 5.35 -13.00
CA TYR A 56 -1.35 6.32 -12.45
C TYR A 56 -1.92 7.73 -12.26
N ALA A 57 -2.36 8.39 -13.34
CA ALA A 57 -2.69 9.82 -13.27
C ALA A 57 -3.86 10.12 -12.33
N LEU A 58 -4.92 9.30 -12.39
CA LEU A 58 -6.11 9.45 -11.57
C LEU A 58 -5.83 9.19 -10.09
N PRO A 59 -5.18 8.07 -9.68
CA PRO A 59 -4.73 7.90 -8.29
C PRO A 59 -3.86 9.05 -7.78
N MET A 60 -2.91 9.52 -8.60
CA MET A 60 -2.04 10.62 -8.22
C MET A 60 -2.81 11.93 -7.99
N PHE A 61 -3.76 12.24 -8.88
CA PHE A 61 -4.62 13.41 -8.75
C PHE A 61 -5.47 13.36 -7.48
N PHE A 62 -6.10 12.22 -7.17
CA PHE A 62 -6.86 12.04 -5.93
C PHE A 62 -5.98 12.17 -4.68
N ASN A 63 -4.76 11.63 -4.71
CA ASN A 63 -3.81 11.78 -3.61
C ASN A 63 -3.42 13.25 -3.38
N MET A 64 -3.15 14.01 -4.45
CA MET A 64 -2.87 15.44 -4.34
C MET A 64 -4.07 16.22 -3.75
N LEU A 65 -5.29 15.94 -4.22
CA LEU A 65 -6.51 16.55 -3.67
C LEU A 65 -6.69 16.22 -2.18
N MET A 66 -6.44 14.99 -1.78
CA MET A 66 -6.53 14.56 -0.37
C MET A 66 -5.50 15.26 0.50
N ILE A 67 -4.25 15.39 0.03
CA ILE A 67 -3.19 16.14 0.74
C ILE A 67 -3.61 17.60 0.88
N TYR A 68 -4.07 18.23 -0.20
CA TYR A 68 -4.54 19.62 -0.18
C TYR A 68 -5.69 19.82 0.81
N ALA A 69 -6.72 18.97 0.75
CA ALA A 69 -7.85 19.03 1.67
C ALA A 69 -7.42 18.84 3.13
N SER A 70 -6.45 17.95 3.37
CA SER A 70 -5.91 17.69 4.71
C SER A 70 -5.15 18.90 5.27
N VAL A 71 -4.30 19.53 4.46
CA VAL A 71 -3.57 20.76 4.83
C VAL A 71 -4.56 21.90 5.09
N HIS A 72 -5.53 22.09 4.21
CA HIS A 72 -6.55 23.13 4.32
C HIS A 72 -7.41 22.97 5.58
N HIS A 73 -7.78 21.73 5.93
CA HIS A 73 -8.50 21.44 7.17
C HIS A 73 -7.69 21.78 8.42
N VAL A 74 -6.39 21.46 8.45
CA VAL A 74 -5.50 21.83 9.57
C VAL A 74 -5.38 23.36 9.70
N HIS A 75 -5.22 24.06 8.59
CA HIS A 75 -5.15 25.53 8.59
C HIS A 75 -6.44 26.17 9.14
N LEU A 76 -7.61 25.75 8.65
CA LEU A 76 -8.90 26.26 9.13
C LEU A 76 -9.11 26.02 10.63
N THR A 77 -8.71 24.85 11.14
CA THR A 77 -8.89 24.50 12.55
C THR A 77 -7.92 25.23 13.49
N SER A 78 -6.74 25.61 13.01
CA SER A 78 -5.76 26.41 13.77
C SER A 78 -6.18 27.88 13.98
N VAL A 79 -7.05 28.44 13.13
CA VAL A 79 -7.43 29.86 13.14
C VAL A 79 -8.61 30.16 14.09
N LEU A 80 -9.31 29.13 14.60
CA LEU A 80 -10.46 29.29 15.50
C LEU A 80 -10.00 29.59 16.95
N PRO A 81 -10.31 30.78 17.50
CA PRO A 81 -9.78 31.23 18.79
C PRO A 81 -10.42 30.53 20.01
N TRP A 82 -11.59 29.92 19.86
CA TRP A 82 -12.37 29.33 20.97
C TRP A 82 -11.90 27.94 21.42
N THR A 83 -10.93 27.35 20.74
CA THR A 83 -10.53 25.95 20.91
C THR A 83 -9.16 25.74 21.55
N GLN A 84 -8.39 26.81 21.79
CA GLN A 84 -6.93 26.76 22.03
C GLN A 84 -6.46 25.95 23.25
N HIS A 85 -7.28 25.77 24.30
CA HIS A 85 -6.83 25.08 25.52
C HIS A 85 -6.88 23.54 25.46
N HIS A 86 -7.76 22.94 24.65
CA HIS A 86 -7.80 21.48 24.43
C HIS A 86 -7.38 21.06 23.01
N VAL A 87 -7.26 22.01 22.07
CA VAL A 87 -6.93 21.73 20.67
C VAL A 87 -5.44 21.68 20.37
N SER A 88 -4.55 22.20 21.23
CA SER A 88 -3.10 22.16 20.99
C SER A 88 -2.56 20.73 20.77
N ALA A 89 -3.05 19.73 21.52
CA ALA A 89 -2.66 18.33 21.34
C ALA A 89 -3.30 17.69 20.09
N ARG A 90 -4.56 18.02 19.79
CA ARG A 90 -5.31 17.50 18.62
C ARG A 90 -4.78 18.08 17.31
N GLU A 91 -4.44 19.36 17.29
CA GLU A 91 -3.84 20.07 16.16
C GLU A 91 -2.42 19.56 15.90
N LYS A 92 -1.60 19.37 16.95
CA LYS A 92 -0.28 18.74 16.82
C LYS A 92 -0.39 17.32 16.26
N TYR A 93 -1.42 16.56 16.66
CA TYR A 93 -1.70 15.22 16.12
C TYR A 93 -2.10 15.27 14.64
N HIS A 94 -3.06 16.13 14.26
CA HIS A 94 -3.46 16.27 12.86
C HIS A 94 -2.32 16.76 11.97
N ARG A 95 -1.49 17.70 12.45
CA ARG A 95 -0.31 18.18 11.72
C ARG A 95 0.73 17.06 11.54
N SER A 96 1.00 16.26 12.58
CA SER A 96 1.88 15.09 12.47
C SER A 96 1.36 14.08 11.45
N LEU A 97 0.05 13.83 11.45
CA LEU A 97 -0.59 12.91 10.52
C LEU A 97 -0.49 13.40 9.07
N VAL A 98 -0.71 14.70 8.82
CA VAL A 98 -0.51 15.29 7.48
C VAL A 98 0.93 15.14 7.00
N ILE A 99 1.92 15.37 7.87
CA ILE A 99 3.34 15.19 7.52
C ILE A 99 3.64 13.72 7.19
N GLN A 100 3.15 12.77 8.01
CA GLN A 100 3.30 11.33 7.74
C GLN A 100 2.70 10.94 6.39
N PHE A 101 1.47 11.40 6.10
CA PHE A 101 0.81 11.17 4.81
C PHE A 101 1.58 11.78 3.65
N PHE A 102 2.11 12.99 3.80
CA PHE A 102 2.92 13.65 2.78
C PHE A 102 4.22 12.89 2.51
N CYS A 103 4.95 12.50 3.56
CA CYS A 103 6.19 11.72 3.43
C CYS A 103 5.93 10.37 2.75
N PHE A 104 4.86 9.67 3.15
CA PHE A 104 4.47 8.40 2.55
C PHE A 104 4.21 8.56 1.04
N TYR A 105 3.35 9.49 0.63
CA TYR A 105 3.04 9.71 -0.78
C TYR A 105 4.21 10.26 -1.60
N PHE A 106 5.13 11.00 -0.97
CA PHE A 106 6.35 11.45 -1.63
C PHE A 106 7.29 10.27 -1.93
N ILE A 107 7.54 9.41 -0.95
CA ILE A 107 8.38 8.21 -1.14
C ILE A 107 7.77 7.29 -2.20
N TRP A 108 6.47 7.03 -2.08
CA TRP A 108 5.68 6.27 -3.05
C TRP A 108 5.80 6.88 -4.45
N GLY A 109 5.60 8.19 -4.58
CA GLY A 109 5.70 8.91 -5.85
C GLY A 109 7.10 8.89 -6.48
N VAL A 110 8.18 8.80 -5.69
CA VAL A 110 9.55 8.76 -6.23
C VAL A 110 9.96 7.34 -6.61
N LEU A 111 9.58 6.34 -5.82
CA LEU A 111 10.05 4.97 -5.99
C LEU A 111 9.16 4.11 -6.90
N TRP A 112 7.83 4.32 -6.85
CA TRP A 112 6.87 3.51 -7.58
C TRP A 112 6.43 4.14 -8.91
N SER A 113 6.22 5.46 -8.95
CA SER A 113 5.77 6.17 -10.16
C SER A 113 6.63 5.90 -11.41
N PRO A 114 7.98 5.92 -11.34
CA PRO A 114 8.79 5.71 -12.52
C PRO A 114 8.54 4.34 -13.17
N TYR A 115 8.33 3.30 -12.38
CA TYR A 115 8.00 1.97 -12.87
C TYR A 115 6.70 1.97 -13.67
N VAL A 116 5.63 2.55 -13.12
CA VAL A 116 4.33 2.54 -13.79
C VAL A 116 4.35 3.36 -15.06
N ILE A 117 5.01 4.53 -15.07
CA ILE A 117 5.11 5.34 -16.29
C ILE A 117 5.94 4.60 -17.36
N ILE A 118 7.09 4.04 -16.99
CA ILE A 118 7.98 3.37 -17.94
C ILE A 118 7.36 2.07 -18.47
N PHE A 119 6.65 1.33 -17.62
CA PHE A 119 5.87 0.15 -18.03
C PHE A 119 4.83 0.48 -19.12
N GLN A 120 4.21 1.65 -19.05
CA GLN A 120 3.21 2.05 -20.06
C GLN A 120 3.84 2.64 -21.34
N VAL A 121 5.03 3.26 -21.26
CA VAL A 121 5.59 4.12 -22.32
C VAL A 121 6.84 3.55 -23.02
N SER A 122 7.65 2.72 -22.37
CA SER A 122 8.97 2.34 -22.88
C SER A 122 9.30 0.85 -22.72
N PHE A 123 9.02 0.09 -23.78
CA PHE A 123 9.32 -1.35 -23.89
C PHE A 123 10.70 -1.65 -24.47
N ARG A 124 11.48 -0.64 -24.89
CA ARG A 124 12.70 -0.84 -25.70
C ARG A 124 14.02 -0.80 -24.91
N GLN A 125 14.01 -0.41 -23.64
CA GLN A 125 15.23 -0.27 -22.84
C GLN A 125 15.18 -1.21 -21.62
N GLN A 126 15.54 -2.48 -21.84
CA GLN A 126 15.53 -3.52 -20.80
C GLN A 126 16.31 -3.12 -19.53
N ASN A 127 17.45 -2.43 -19.67
CA ASN A 127 18.23 -1.96 -18.52
C ASN A 127 17.47 -0.96 -17.65
N VAL A 128 16.72 -0.05 -18.28
CA VAL A 128 15.91 0.94 -17.55
C VAL A 128 14.74 0.25 -16.87
N MET A 129 14.05 -0.65 -17.57
CA MET A 129 12.95 -1.44 -17.01
C MET A 129 13.38 -2.24 -15.78
N ASN A 130 14.54 -2.90 -15.83
CA ASN A 130 15.07 -3.66 -14.69
C ASN A 130 15.33 -2.79 -13.47
N VAL A 131 15.92 -1.59 -13.66
CA VAL A 131 16.20 -0.66 -12.57
C VAL A 131 14.90 -0.18 -11.91
N VAL A 132 13.91 0.23 -12.71
CA VAL A 132 12.64 0.72 -12.15
C VAL A 132 11.80 -0.39 -11.55
N THR A 133 11.87 -1.61 -12.09
CA THR A 133 11.24 -2.80 -11.48
C THR A 133 11.86 -3.10 -10.12
N LEU A 134 13.20 -3.05 -10.01
CA LEU A 134 13.89 -3.25 -8.74
C LEU A 134 13.52 -2.17 -7.71
N LEU A 135 13.43 -0.91 -8.14
CA LEU A 135 12.99 0.20 -7.28
C LEU A 135 11.56 -0.01 -6.78
N SER A 136 10.63 -0.42 -7.65
CA SER A 136 9.26 -0.74 -7.26
C SER A 136 9.20 -1.91 -6.29
N LEU A 137 9.97 -2.98 -6.51
CA LEU A 137 10.01 -4.14 -5.60
C LEU A 137 10.60 -3.76 -4.24
N ALA A 138 11.66 -2.95 -4.24
CA ALA A 138 12.28 -2.47 -3.02
C ALA A 138 11.31 -1.58 -2.21
N GLU A 139 10.55 -0.72 -2.88
CA GLU A 139 9.51 0.08 -2.24
C GLU A 139 8.43 -0.79 -1.62
N THR A 140 7.87 -1.74 -2.38
CA THR A 140 6.81 -2.62 -1.88
C THR A 140 7.27 -3.46 -0.69
N ALA A 141 8.55 -3.84 -0.65
CA ALA A 141 9.16 -4.51 0.50
C ALA A 141 9.38 -3.58 1.70
N CYS A 142 9.72 -2.30 1.45
CA CYS A 142 9.97 -1.30 2.49
C CYS A 142 8.69 -0.63 3.01
N ASP A 143 7.57 -0.69 2.30
CA ASP A 143 6.31 -0.05 2.66
C ASP A 143 5.87 -0.30 4.12
N PRO A 144 5.86 -1.55 4.62
CA PRO A 144 5.53 -1.82 6.01
C PRO A 144 6.49 -1.14 7.00
N ILE A 145 7.78 -1.03 6.64
CA ILE A 145 8.82 -0.38 7.45
C ILE A 145 8.63 1.13 7.41
N ILE A 146 8.34 1.72 6.25
CA ILE A 146 8.08 3.15 6.09
C ILE A 146 6.85 3.55 6.89
N VAL A 147 5.76 2.81 6.78
CA VAL A 147 4.53 3.05 7.56
C VAL A 147 4.79 2.89 9.06
N ALA A 148 5.52 1.84 9.47
CA ALA A 148 5.89 1.64 10.87
C ALA A 148 6.80 2.77 11.38
N ALA A 149 7.76 3.24 10.59
CA ALA A 149 8.67 4.32 10.96
C ALA A 149 7.95 5.67 11.08
N LEU A 150 6.99 5.93 10.19
CA LEU A 150 6.21 7.16 10.20
C LEU A 150 5.16 7.17 11.32
N ASP A 151 4.48 6.05 11.59
CA ASP A 151 3.40 6.00 12.59
C ASP A 151 3.89 5.66 14.01
N VAL A 152 3.96 6.68 14.87
CA VAL A 152 4.27 6.55 16.31
C VAL A 152 3.30 5.60 17.05
N ARG A 153 2.06 5.47 16.57
CA ARG A 153 1.06 4.57 17.17
C ARG A 153 1.46 3.12 16.95
N PHE A 154 2.04 2.81 15.80
CA PHE A 154 2.54 1.48 15.48
C PHE A 154 3.61 1.08 16.50
N TRP A 155 4.58 1.96 16.78
CA TRP A 155 5.62 1.72 17.80
C TRP A 155 5.07 1.49 19.21
N HIS A 156 3.99 2.16 19.59
CA HIS A 156 3.36 1.96 20.90
C HIS A 156 2.59 0.63 21.01
N GLN A 157 2.04 0.13 19.91
CA GLN A 157 1.25 -1.11 19.89
C GLN A 157 2.09 -2.35 19.57
N TRP A 158 3.19 -2.19 18.82
CA TRP A 158 4.10 -3.26 18.43
C TRP A 158 4.62 -4.13 19.59
N PRO A 159 5.14 -3.57 20.70
CA PRO A 159 5.59 -4.40 21.82
C PRO A 159 4.44 -5.16 22.49
N LYS A 160 3.22 -4.60 22.50
CA LYS A 160 2.04 -5.26 23.07
C LYS A 160 1.61 -6.47 22.24
N LEU A 161 1.69 -6.36 20.92
CA LEU A 161 1.48 -7.47 20.00
C LEU A 161 2.51 -8.59 20.23
N GLY A 162 3.78 -8.21 20.41
CA GLY A 162 4.87 -9.15 20.70
C GLY A 162 4.67 -9.90 22.03
N VAL A 163 4.23 -9.21 23.08
CA VAL A 163 3.87 -9.84 24.36
C VAL A 163 2.68 -10.78 24.20
N HIS A 164 1.63 -10.36 23.50
CA HIS A 164 0.44 -11.19 23.27
C HIS A 164 0.74 -12.45 22.45
N LEU A 165 1.56 -12.34 21.40
CA LEU A 165 2.02 -13.48 20.60
C LEU A 165 2.88 -14.43 21.44
N LYS A 166 3.80 -13.89 22.24
CA LYS A 166 4.61 -14.67 23.17
C LYS A 166 3.71 -15.42 24.15
N ASP A 167 2.78 -14.75 24.81
CA ASP A 167 1.87 -15.38 25.77
C ASP A 167 1.00 -16.44 25.11
N THR A 168 0.49 -16.21 23.89
CA THR A 168 -0.30 -17.19 23.16
C THR A 168 0.52 -18.45 22.82
N ILE A 169 1.76 -18.29 22.37
CA ILE A 169 2.68 -19.41 22.05
C ILE A 169 3.08 -20.16 23.32
N PHE A 170 3.39 -19.46 24.41
CA PHE A 170 3.83 -20.06 25.67
C PHE A 170 2.67 -20.70 26.47
N VAL A 171 1.47 -20.12 26.44
CA VAL A 171 0.25 -20.71 27.04
C VAL A 171 -0.16 -21.97 26.29
N ASN A 172 -0.14 -21.97 24.95
CA ASN A 172 -0.40 -23.19 24.18
C ASN A 172 0.65 -24.28 24.45
N ARG A 173 1.93 -23.94 24.65
CA ARG A 173 2.95 -24.90 25.07
C ARG A 173 2.72 -25.46 26.49
N ARG A 174 2.25 -24.64 27.44
CA ARG A 174 1.91 -25.10 28.81
C ARG A 174 0.66 -25.99 28.84
N ASN A 175 -0.38 -25.64 28.08
CA ASN A 175 -1.60 -26.46 27.99
C ASN A 175 -1.33 -27.78 27.28
N ARG A 176 -0.48 -27.82 26.23
CA ARG A 176 -0.07 -29.10 25.59
C ARG A 176 0.69 -30.03 26.53
N ARG A 177 1.45 -29.51 27.50
CA ARG A 177 2.14 -30.32 28.53
C ARG A 177 1.21 -30.82 29.63
N ARG A 178 0.06 -30.16 29.86
CA ARG A 178 -0.97 -30.64 30.81
C ARG A 178 -1.90 -31.71 30.23
N ILE A 179 -1.97 -31.84 28.90
CA ILE A 179 -2.77 -32.85 28.19
C ILE A 179 -1.83 -33.94 27.63
N GLN A 180 -0.79 -34.33 28.39
CA GLN A 180 -0.19 -35.65 28.19
C GLN A 180 -1.01 -36.63 29.02
N PRO A 181 -1.58 -37.69 28.41
CA PRO A 181 -2.37 -38.65 29.14
C PRO A 181 -1.47 -39.33 30.18
N GLU A 182 -1.98 -39.38 31.41
CA GLU A 182 -1.52 -40.28 32.43
C GLU A 182 -1.57 -41.69 31.83
N ILE A 183 -0.40 -42.23 31.47
CA ILE A 183 -0.28 -43.63 31.11
C ILE A 183 -0.44 -44.38 32.43
N VAL A 184 -1.69 -44.59 32.83
CA VAL A 184 -2.04 -45.53 33.90
C VAL A 184 -1.73 -46.91 33.35
N ASN A 185 -0.50 -47.36 33.59
CA ASN A 185 -0.09 -48.73 33.35
C ASN A 185 -0.05 -49.48 34.68
N LEU A 186 -0.97 -50.45 34.74
CA LEU A 186 -0.81 -51.80 35.28
C LEU A 186 -0.88 -51.99 36.80
N ASN A 187 -2.00 -52.59 37.24
CA ASN A 187 -2.01 -54.01 37.64
C ASN A 187 -3.36 -54.65 37.29
#